data_AF-A0A7R5K1M6-F1
#
_entry.id   AF-A0A7R5K1M6-F1
#
_cell.length_a   1.000
_cell.length_b   1.000
_cell.length_c   1.000
_cell.angle_alpha   90.00
_cell.angle_beta   90.00
_cell.angle_gamma   90.00
#
_symmetry.space_group_name_H-M   'P 1'
#
loop_
_entity.id
_entity.type
_entity.pdbx_description
1 polymer ?
#
loop_
_entity_poly.entity_id
_entity_poly.type
_entity_poly.pdbx_seq_one_letter_code
_entity_poly.pdbx_strand_id
1 'polypeptide(L)'
;MAMVDSTSSRGSGGRARSSCRRRLSLSPSPSLRSALRGLYALALLLSLAVAVLGALAFRRVDSISSRISSAQTFYEEKLLSIQEDLQGLGEKSSGNVSGQEAQLERTSRRHSRLSAAGAGLGARLESSAGSVRGLARGAERLLARAGRCRDEASRLDAEERRRELGELRDGRERARELLGSAQGAAGAAARREGGNSRGLQELAMRAAELQERLDSASAELEEQRDNLGDARYHGGHAQNRTADGFRALEGLLESHGEEIGTISANLAATGGHVLAMLRYLGSVRESCARRLRAHARDILRLNGSLAALQGSAGILRERFGILGARLDVGVRNLSLLLEEMRAVDARHGDALRDITLLRGEGNLGRCSWDW
;
A
#
# COMPACT_ATOMS: atom_id res chain seq x y z
N MET A 1 -105.41 -53.96 51.18
CA MET A 1 -105.37 -55.39 51.54
C MET A 1 -106.44 -56.10 50.74
N ALA A 2 -106.02 -57.07 49.91
CA ALA A 2 -106.78 -58.12 49.19
C ALA A 2 -108.06 -57.72 48.39
N MET A 3 -108.08 -57.85 47.06
CA MET A 3 -108.30 -59.07 46.25
C MET A 3 -109.72 -59.69 46.34
N VAL A 4 -110.36 -59.78 45.15
CA VAL A 4 -111.00 -61.01 44.57
C VAL A 4 -112.43 -61.30 45.07
N ASP A 5 -113.45 -61.68 44.30
CA ASP A 5 -113.71 -61.93 42.87
C ASP A 5 -115.24 -62.09 42.68
N SER A 6 -115.70 -62.17 41.41
CA SER A 6 -116.86 -62.99 40.94
C SER A 6 -118.29 -62.59 41.37
N THR A 7 -119.40 -62.72 40.59
CA THR A 7 -119.74 -63.33 39.29
C THR A 7 -121.18 -62.96 38.86
N SER A 8 -121.41 -62.83 37.54
CA SER A 8 -122.53 -63.36 36.70
C SER A 8 -124.03 -63.07 36.95
N SER A 9 -124.74 -62.51 35.95
CA SER A 9 -125.87 -63.14 35.16
C SER A 9 -126.68 -62.09 34.32
N ARG A 10 -126.73 -62.22 32.97
CA ARG A 10 -127.88 -62.58 32.06
C ARG A 10 -129.20 -61.80 32.27
N GLY A 11 -129.92 -61.23 31.28
CA GLY A 11 -129.88 -61.27 29.80
C GLY A 11 -131.03 -60.46 29.14
N SER A 12 -131.25 -60.70 27.83
CA SER A 12 -132.21 -60.09 26.84
C SER A 12 -131.72 -58.77 26.18
N GLY A 13 -131.59 -58.56 24.86
CA GLY A 13 -132.13 -59.17 23.63
C GLY A 13 -133.19 -58.24 23.03
N GLY A 14 -133.11 -57.61 21.85
CA GLY A 14 -132.10 -57.41 20.81
C GLY A 14 -132.75 -56.58 19.67
N ARG A 15 -131.98 -55.90 18.81
CA ARG A 15 -132.26 -55.76 17.35
C ARG A 15 -131.13 -55.01 16.63
N ALA A 16 -130.75 -55.56 15.48
CA ALA A 16 -129.62 -55.17 14.65
C ALA A 16 -129.96 -54.06 13.65
N ARG A 17 -128.94 -53.24 13.30
CA ARG A 17 -128.60 -52.67 11.97
C ARG A 17 -127.37 -51.77 12.14
N SER A 18 -126.18 -52.22 11.75
CA SER A 18 -125.54 -52.12 10.41
C SER A 18 -124.58 -50.93 10.28
N SER A 19 -123.29 -51.27 10.18
CA SER A 19 -122.19 -50.55 9.51
C SER A 19 -121.77 -49.16 9.97
N CYS A 20 -120.57 -49.08 10.57
CA CYS A 20 -119.49 -48.15 10.19
C CYS A 20 -118.14 -48.59 10.81
N ARG A 21 -117.36 -49.38 10.07
CA ARG A 21 -115.90 -49.46 10.26
C ARG A 21 -115.32 -48.13 9.82
N ARG A 22 -114.97 -47.25 10.75
CA ARG A 22 -114.16 -46.05 10.45
C ARG A 22 -112.71 -46.49 10.30
N ARG A 23 -112.35 -46.86 9.08
CA ARG A 23 -110.97 -46.93 8.59
C ARG A 23 -110.43 -45.50 8.66
N LEU A 24 -109.48 -45.19 9.53
CA LEU A 24 -108.66 -43.98 9.38
C LEU A 24 -107.69 -44.23 8.22
N SER A 25 -108.21 -44.23 7.00
CA SER A 25 -107.41 -44.07 5.81
C SER A 25 -107.11 -42.58 5.68
N LEU A 26 -105.95 -42.15 6.18
CA LEU A 26 -105.39 -40.86 5.81
C LEU A 26 -104.92 -40.98 4.36
N SER A 27 -105.86 -40.80 3.43
CA SER A 27 -105.62 -40.60 2.01
C SER A 27 -104.99 -39.21 1.84
N PRO A 28 -103.74 -39.07 1.37
CA PRO A 28 -103.20 -37.76 1.09
C PRO A 28 -103.91 -37.18 -0.14
N SER A 29 -104.52 -36.02 0.05
CA SER A 29 -105.13 -35.19 -0.98
C SER A 29 -104.13 -34.88 -2.12
N PRO A 30 -104.60 -34.66 -3.37
CA PRO A 30 -103.73 -34.48 -4.53
C PRO A 30 -102.79 -33.26 -4.41
N SER A 31 -103.16 -32.24 -3.63
CA SER A 31 -102.31 -31.08 -3.34
C SER A 31 -101.09 -31.42 -2.48
N LEU A 32 -101.23 -32.34 -1.52
CA LEU A 32 -100.14 -32.72 -0.61
C LEU A 32 -99.09 -33.59 -1.32
N ARG A 33 -99.51 -34.45 -2.27
CA ARG A 33 -98.59 -35.26 -3.08
C ARG A 33 -97.78 -34.42 -4.07
N SER A 34 -98.39 -33.42 -4.68
CA SER A 34 -97.69 -32.48 -5.56
C SER A 34 -96.73 -31.59 -4.77
N ALA A 35 -97.13 -31.12 -3.58
CA ALA A 35 -96.25 -30.40 -2.68
C ALA A 35 -95.05 -31.25 -2.20
N LEU A 36 -95.29 -32.53 -1.86
CA LEU A 36 -94.22 -33.46 -1.48
C LEU A 36 -93.23 -33.68 -2.63
N ARG A 37 -93.73 -33.90 -3.86
CA ARG A 37 -92.89 -34.03 -5.07
C ARG A 37 -92.09 -32.75 -5.34
N GLY A 38 -92.69 -31.58 -5.15
CA GLY A 38 -91.99 -30.29 -5.24
C GLY A 38 -90.89 -30.14 -4.19
N LEU A 39 -91.16 -30.53 -2.94
CA LEU A 39 -90.17 -30.55 -1.85
C LEU A 39 -89.02 -31.52 -2.12
N TYR A 40 -89.30 -32.73 -2.63
CA TYR A 40 -88.26 -33.69 -3.01
C TYR A 40 -87.42 -33.20 -4.19
N ALA A 41 -88.04 -32.58 -5.19
CA ALA A 41 -87.33 -31.98 -6.32
C ALA A 41 -86.44 -30.83 -5.86
N LEU A 42 -86.93 -29.98 -4.95
CA LEU A 42 -86.16 -28.88 -4.36
C LEU A 42 -85.02 -29.41 -3.48
N ALA A 43 -85.24 -30.46 -2.69
CA ALA A 43 -84.19 -31.11 -1.91
C ALA A 43 -83.11 -31.75 -2.80
N LEU A 44 -83.49 -32.40 -3.90
CA LEU A 44 -82.55 -32.96 -4.89
C LEU A 44 -81.74 -31.87 -5.60
N LEU A 45 -82.37 -30.75 -5.95
CA LEU A 45 -81.69 -29.59 -6.52
C LEU A 45 -80.71 -28.98 -5.52
N LEU A 46 -81.10 -28.87 -4.24
CA LEU A 46 -80.21 -28.40 -3.19
C LEU A 46 -79.04 -29.37 -2.95
N SER A 47 -79.27 -30.69 -2.92
CA SER A 47 -78.18 -31.66 -2.78
C SER A 47 -77.21 -31.63 -3.96
N LEU A 48 -77.72 -31.47 -5.19
CA LEU A 48 -76.88 -31.33 -6.37
C LEU A 48 -76.09 -30.02 -6.34
N ALA A 49 -76.72 -28.92 -5.94
CA ALA A 49 -76.05 -27.64 -5.78
C ALA A 49 -74.93 -27.71 -4.72
N VAL A 50 -75.19 -28.35 -3.58
CA VAL A 50 -74.19 -28.57 -2.53
C VAL A 50 -73.05 -29.47 -3.03
N ALA A 51 -73.35 -30.54 -3.76
CA ALA A 51 -72.33 -31.42 -4.33
C ALA A 51 -71.43 -30.69 -5.35
N VAL A 52 -72.02 -29.88 -6.24
CA VAL A 52 -71.28 -29.07 -7.21
C VAL A 52 -70.42 -28.00 -6.51
N LEU A 53 -70.96 -27.34 -5.48
CA LEU A 53 -70.21 -26.38 -4.66
C LEU A 53 -69.05 -27.05 -3.90
N GLY A 54 -69.27 -28.25 -3.36
CA GLY A 54 -68.24 -29.06 -2.71
C GLY A 54 -67.11 -29.43 -3.67
N ALA A 55 -67.44 -29.92 -4.87
CA ALA A 55 -66.45 -30.27 -5.89
C ALA A 55 -65.66 -29.04 -6.40
N LEU A 56 -66.32 -27.88 -6.54
CA LEU A 56 -65.67 -26.63 -6.91
C LEU A 56 -64.72 -26.13 -5.80
N ALA A 57 -65.17 -26.19 -4.55
CA ALA A 57 -64.36 -25.85 -3.38
C ALA A 57 -63.13 -26.77 -3.27
N PHE A 58 -63.30 -28.08 -3.51
CA PHE A 58 -62.21 -29.07 -3.52
C PHE A 58 -61.14 -28.73 -4.55
N ARG A 59 -61.53 -28.52 -5.82
CA ARG A 59 -60.59 -28.12 -6.88
C ARG A 59 -59.89 -26.80 -6.57
N ARG A 60 -60.58 -25.87 -5.92
CA ARG A 60 -59.98 -24.60 -5.50
C ARG A 60 -58.98 -24.79 -4.37
N VAL A 61 -59.30 -25.59 -3.36
CA VAL A 61 -58.42 -25.89 -2.21
C VAL A 61 -57.15 -26.61 -2.67
N ASP A 62 -57.26 -27.63 -3.52
CA ASP A 62 -56.09 -28.35 -4.05
C ASP A 62 -55.22 -27.45 -4.94
N SER A 63 -55.85 -26.61 -5.77
CA SER A 63 -55.13 -25.62 -6.57
C SER A 63 -54.43 -24.57 -5.70
N ILE A 64 -55.04 -24.15 -4.59
CA ILE A 64 -54.43 -23.20 -3.65
C ILE A 64 -53.30 -23.88 -2.87
N SER A 65 -53.51 -25.10 -2.36
CA SER A 65 -52.51 -25.88 -1.61
C SER A 65 -51.26 -26.13 -2.46
N SER A 66 -51.43 -26.63 -3.70
CA SER A 66 -50.30 -26.85 -4.62
C SER A 66 -49.54 -25.57 -4.95
N ARG A 67 -50.24 -24.45 -5.16
CA ARG A 67 -49.61 -23.13 -5.38
C ARG A 67 -48.84 -22.66 -4.16
N ILE A 68 -49.37 -22.83 -2.96
CA ILE A 68 -48.68 -22.41 -1.74
C ILE A 68 -47.47 -23.31 -1.47
N SER A 69 -47.59 -24.63 -1.63
CA SER A 69 -46.46 -25.56 -1.51
C SER A 69 -45.34 -25.24 -2.49
N SER A 70 -45.68 -24.96 -3.76
CA SER A 70 -44.68 -24.55 -4.78
C SER A 70 -44.02 -23.20 -4.45
N ALA A 71 -44.77 -22.26 -3.87
CA ALA A 71 -44.24 -20.99 -3.43
C ALA A 71 -43.31 -21.17 -2.21
N GLN A 72 -43.68 -22.04 -1.26
CA GLN A 72 -42.88 -22.33 -0.08
C GLN A 72 -41.53 -22.95 -0.45
N THR A 73 -41.51 -23.94 -1.34
CA THR A 73 -40.25 -24.55 -1.82
C THR A 73 -39.38 -23.54 -2.54
N PHE A 74 -39.98 -22.67 -3.37
CA PHE A 74 -39.27 -21.60 -4.06
C PHE A 74 -38.61 -20.59 -3.10
N TYR A 75 -39.29 -20.19 -2.03
CA TYR A 75 -38.72 -19.26 -1.05
C TYR A 75 -37.66 -19.92 -0.16
N GLU A 76 -37.83 -21.18 0.23
CA GLU A 76 -36.79 -21.96 0.95
C GLU A 76 -35.50 -22.07 0.12
N GLU A 77 -35.61 -22.41 -1.16
CA GLU A 77 -34.48 -22.50 -2.08
C GLU A 77 -33.78 -21.15 -2.24
N LYS A 78 -34.55 -20.07 -2.42
CA LYS A 78 -34.00 -18.72 -2.54
C LYS A 78 -33.32 -18.24 -1.26
N LEU A 79 -33.85 -18.59 -0.09
CA LEU A 79 -33.23 -18.26 1.21
C LEU A 79 -31.93 -19.02 1.43
N LEU A 80 -31.87 -20.30 1.02
CA LEU A 80 -30.65 -21.11 1.06
C LEU A 80 -29.56 -20.51 0.14
N SER A 81 -29.92 -20.17 -1.10
CA SER A 81 -29.01 -19.53 -2.05
C SER A 81 -28.47 -18.20 -1.52
N ILE A 82 -29.33 -17.32 -0.98
CA ILE A 82 -28.89 -16.05 -0.39
C ILE A 82 -27.95 -16.31 0.79
N GLN A 83 -28.21 -17.32 1.61
CA GLN A 83 -27.36 -17.63 2.76
C GLN A 83 -25.98 -18.14 2.35
N GLU A 84 -25.90 -18.97 1.31
CA GLU A 84 -24.65 -19.44 0.71
C GLU A 84 -23.84 -18.28 0.11
N ASP A 85 -24.49 -17.41 -0.67
CA ASP A 85 -23.87 -16.21 -1.24
C ASP A 85 -23.30 -15.29 -0.14
N LEU A 86 -24.05 -15.08 0.94
CA LEU A 86 -23.60 -14.28 2.07
C LEU A 86 -22.41 -14.93 2.81
N GLN A 87 -22.35 -16.26 2.92
CA GLN A 87 -21.20 -16.97 3.50
C GLN A 87 -19.96 -16.82 2.60
N GLY A 88 -20.10 -17.04 1.30
CA GLY A 88 -19.00 -16.86 0.34
C GLY A 88 -18.44 -15.43 0.33
N LEU A 89 -19.31 -14.42 0.46
CA LEU A 89 -18.88 -13.03 0.61
C LEU A 89 -18.12 -12.78 1.92
N GLY A 90 -18.49 -13.45 3.01
CA GLY A 90 -17.80 -13.37 4.30
C GLY A 90 -16.37 -13.93 4.25
N GLU A 91 -16.20 -15.10 3.64
CA GLU A 91 -14.88 -15.71 3.45
C GLU A 91 -13.99 -14.86 2.55
N LYS A 92 -14.53 -14.35 1.43
CA LYS A 92 -13.82 -13.45 0.52
C LYS A 92 -13.40 -12.15 1.21
N SER A 93 -14.26 -11.58 2.04
CA SER A 93 -13.98 -10.41 2.86
C SER A 93 -12.81 -10.64 3.82
N SER A 94 -12.82 -11.75 4.56
CA SER A 94 -11.74 -12.15 5.48
C SER A 94 -10.40 -12.38 4.78
N GLY A 95 -10.43 -13.04 3.61
CA GLY A 95 -9.25 -13.23 2.77
C GLY A 95 -8.64 -11.92 2.28
N ASN A 96 -9.47 -10.93 1.93
CA ASN A 96 -9.00 -9.62 1.49
C ASN A 96 -8.32 -8.83 2.64
N VAL A 97 -8.86 -8.87 3.86
CA VAL A 97 -8.26 -8.19 5.02
C VAL A 97 -6.87 -8.76 5.34
N SER A 98 -6.77 -10.08 5.46
CA SER A 98 -5.50 -10.76 5.72
C SER A 98 -4.47 -10.52 4.60
N GLY A 99 -4.90 -10.53 3.34
CA GLY A 99 -4.07 -10.18 2.20
C GLY A 99 -3.54 -8.73 2.25
N GLN A 100 -4.40 -7.78 2.66
CA GLN A 100 -4.03 -6.37 2.82
C GLN A 100 -3.04 -6.16 3.97
N GLU A 101 -3.21 -6.83 5.11
CA GLU A 101 -2.27 -6.77 6.23
C GLU A 101 -0.88 -7.31 5.84
N ALA A 102 -0.83 -8.47 5.18
CA ALA A 102 0.42 -9.03 4.68
C ALA A 102 1.11 -8.09 3.66
N GLN A 103 0.35 -7.40 2.82
CA GLN A 103 0.90 -6.40 1.90
C GLN A 103 1.45 -5.17 2.63
N LEU A 104 0.75 -4.68 3.67
CA LEU A 104 1.23 -3.58 4.50
C LEU A 104 2.53 -3.95 5.24
N GLU A 105 2.62 -5.18 5.76
CA GLU A 105 3.83 -5.64 6.43
C GLU A 105 5.01 -5.76 5.47
N ARG A 106 4.80 -6.34 4.28
CA ARG A 106 5.83 -6.43 3.22
C ARG A 106 6.32 -5.05 2.79
N THR A 107 5.41 -4.09 2.59
CA THR A 107 5.78 -2.71 2.22
C THR A 107 6.54 -2.01 3.34
N SER A 108 6.12 -2.19 4.59
CA SER A 108 6.84 -1.66 5.77
C SER A 108 8.27 -2.20 5.86
N ARG A 109 8.45 -3.53 5.72
CA ARG A 109 9.78 -4.17 5.71
C ARG A 109 10.66 -3.71 4.53
N ARG A 110 10.07 -3.48 3.35
CA ARG A 110 10.82 -2.91 2.20
C ARG A 110 11.29 -1.49 2.50
N HIS A 111 10.43 -0.67 3.10
CA HIS A 111 10.79 0.70 3.48
C HIS A 111 11.85 0.74 4.59
N SER A 112 11.82 -0.14 5.59
CA SER A 112 12.85 -0.16 6.64
C SER A 112 14.22 -0.53 6.06
N ARG A 113 14.28 -1.53 5.17
CA ARG A 113 15.51 -1.89 4.45
C ARG A 113 16.04 -0.74 3.60
N LEU A 114 15.15 -0.06 2.87
CA LEU A 114 15.52 1.08 2.02
C LEU A 114 15.99 2.27 2.85
N SER A 115 15.37 2.52 4.01
CA SER A 115 15.80 3.56 4.96
C SER A 115 17.17 3.24 5.55
N ALA A 116 17.43 1.99 5.90
CA ALA A 116 18.73 1.56 6.41
C ALA A 116 19.82 1.67 5.32
N ALA A 117 19.52 1.26 4.08
CA ALA A 117 20.41 1.43 2.94
C ALA A 117 20.69 2.92 2.66
N GLY A 118 19.66 3.77 2.74
CA GLY A 118 19.81 5.21 2.61
C GLY A 118 20.67 5.85 3.70
N ALA A 119 20.49 5.44 4.96
CA ALA A 119 21.34 5.87 6.06
C ALA A 119 22.81 5.44 5.87
N GLY A 120 23.03 4.19 5.41
CA GLY A 120 24.36 3.70 5.06
C GLY A 120 25.01 4.48 3.92
N LEU A 121 24.23 4.82 2.88
CA LEU A 121 24.70 5.66 1.78
C LEU A 121 25.04 7.08 2.24
N GLY A 122 24.22 7.66 3.12
CA GLY A 122 24.46 8.96 3.74
C GLY A 122 25.76 8.99 4.55
N ALA A 123 25.99 7.99 5.41
CA ALA A 123 27.22 7.88 6.18
C ALA A 123 28.47 7.75 5.28
N ARG A 124 28.37 6.98 4.18
CA ARG A 124 29.45 6.87 3.19
C ARG A 124 29.72 8.20 2.49
N LEU A 125 28.69 8.93 2.07
CA LEU A 125 28.83 10.25 1.47
C LEU A 125 29.47 11.26 2.43
N GLU A 126 29.07 11.23 3.70
CA GLU A 126 29.63 12.10 4.74
C GLU A 126 31.10 11.78 5.03
N SER A 127 31.47 10.49 5.07
CA SER A 127 32.86 10.05 5.15
C SER A 127 33.67 10.51 3.94
N SER A 128 33.15 10.36 2.72
CA SER A 128 33.83 10.81 1.51
C SER A 128 33.98 12.34 1.49
N ALA A 129 32.97 13.09 1.91
CA ALA A 129 33.05 14.55 2.05
C ALA A 129 34.08 14.96 3.12
N GLY A 130 34.23 14.17 4.19
CA GLY A 130 35.31 14.31 5.16
C GLY A 130 36.70 14.16 4.51
N SER A 131 36.91 13.10 3.75
CA SER A 131 38.16 12.85 3.03
C SER A 131 38.49 13.95 2.01
N VAL A 132 37.51 14.40 1.23
CA VAL A 132 37.66 15.47 0.23
C VAL A 132 38.03 16.80 0.91
N ARG A 133 37.38 17.15 2.03
CA ARG A 133 37.79 18.32 2.84
C ARG A 133 39.20 18.16 3.41
N GLY A 134 39.58 16.95 3.79
CA GLY A 134 40.95 16.63 4.23
C GLY A 134 41.98 16.87 3.13
N LEU A 135 41.68 16.42 1.90
CA LEU A 135 42.51 16.64 0.72
C LEU A 135 42.61 18.12 0.35
N ALA A 136 41.50 18.86 0.35
CA ALA A 136 41.47 20.31 0.09
C ALA A 136 42.43 21.06 1.04
N ARG A 137 42.28 20.83 2.35
CA ARG A 137 43.17 21.44 3.35
C ARG A 137 44.62 20.97 3.21
N GLY A 138 44.83 19.74 2.73
CA GLY A 138 46.17 19.22 2.41
C GLY A 138 46.82 19.98 1.27
N ALA A 139 46.08 20.20 0.18
CA ALA A 139 46.53 20.97 -0.98
C ALA A 139 46.84 22.42 -0.60
N GLU A 140 45.97 23.09 0.17
CA GLU A 140 46.22 24.44 0.69
C GLU A 140 47.51 24.52 1.53
N ARG A 141 47.76 23.54 2.40
CA ARG A 141 49.00 23.48 3.19
C ARG A 141 50.24 23.27 2.31
N LEU A 142 50.12 22.46 1.25
CA LEU A 142 51.21 22.23 0.31
C LEU A 142 51.50 23.47 -0.53
N LEU A 143 50.48 24.16 -1.04
CA LEU A 143 50.61 25.45 -1.72
C LEU A 143 51.32 26.47 -0.81
N ALA A 144 50.87 26.60 0.43
CA ALA A 144 51.49 27.51 1.39
C ALA A 144 52.95 27.13 1.70
N ARG A 145 53.29 25.83 1.74
CA ARG A 145 54.68 25.37 1.90
C ARG A 145 55.53 25.65 0.65
N ALA A 146 55.00 25.38 -0.54
CA ALA A 146 55.68 25.63 -1.80
C ALA A 146 56.01 27.11 -1.97
N GLY A 147 55.04 28.01 -1.68
CA GLY A 147 55.26 29.45 -1.69
C GLY A 147 56.36 29.89 -0.72
N ARG A 148 56.35 29.38 0.52
CA ARG A 148 57.43 29.68 1.48
C ARG A 148 58.80 29.19 1.02
N CYS A 149 58.89 27.96 0.50
CA CYS A 149 60.15 27.43 -0.03
C CYS A 149 60.67 28.26 -1.20
N ARG A 150 59.77 28.74 -2.09
CA ARG A 150 60.13 29.63 -3.19
C ARG A 150 60.67 30.96 -2.67
N ASP A 151 60.01 31.58 -1.69
CA ASP A 151 60.43 32.84 -1.11
C ASP A 151 61.79 32.70 -0.41
N GLU A 152 62.00 31.59 0.31
CA GLU A 152 63.24 31.31 1.04
C GLU A 152 64.41 31.03 0.10
N ALA A 153 64.20 30.26 -0.97
CA ALA A 153 65.19 30.09 -2.04
C ALA A 153 65.57 31.45 -2.68
N SER A 154 64.57 32.29 -2.96
CA SER A 154 64.79 33.62 -3.53
C SER A 154 65.58 34.54 -2.59
N ARG A 155 65.40 34.40 -1.27
CA ARG A 155 66.15 35.15 -0.24
C ARG A 155 67.59 34.70 -0.14
N LEU A 156 67.84 33.40 -0.04
CA LEU A 156 69.20 32.85 0.05
C LEU A 156 70.05 33.27 -1.16
N ASP A 157 69.48 33.19 -2.37
CA ASP A 157 70.15 33.64 -3.59
C ASP A 157 70.46 35.15 -3.56
N ALA A 158 69.55 35.97 -3.03
CA ALA A 158 69.77 37.41 -2.92
C ALA A 158 70.85 37.76 -1.88
N GLU A 159 70.96 36.99 -0.80
CA GLU A 159 72.02 37.11 0.19
C GLU A 159 73.38 36.68 -0.38
N GLU A 160 73.44 35.57 -1.11
CA GLU A 160 74.65 35.07 -1.75
C GLU A 160 75.21 36.07 -2.76
N ARG A 161 74.35 36.60 -3.66
CA ARG A 161 74.75 37.67 -4.59
C ARG A 161 75.26 38.93 -3.87
N ARG A 162 74.68 39.28 -2.71
CA ARG A 162 75.15 40.42 -1.90
C ARG A 162 76.53 40.15 -1.30
N ARG A 163 76.82 38.91 -0.85
CA ARG A 163 78.13 38.53 -0.32
C ARG A 163 79.20 38.58 -1.42
N GLU A 164 78.95 37.95 -2.57
CA GLU A 164 79.88 37.98 -3.71
C GLU A 164 80.21 39.40 -4.18
N LEU A 165 79.18 40.27 -4.28
CA LEU A 165 79.37 41.68 -4.62
C LEU A 165 80.15 42.45 -3.55
N GLY A 166 80.00 42.08 -2.27
CA GLY A 166 80.76 42.64 -1.16
C GLY A 166 82.23 42.27 -1.24
N GLU A 167 82.54 40.99 -1.44
CA GLU A 167 83.92 40.49 -1.55
C GLU A 167 84.68 41.13 -2.73
N LEU A 168 84.02 41.27 -3.89
CA LEU A 168 84.59 42.02 -5.03
C LEU A 168 84.90 43.47 -4.69
N ARG A 169 83.98 44.13 -3.97
CA ARG A 169 84.10 45.55 -3.63
C ARG A 169 85.24 45.76 -2.65
N ASP A 170 85.35 44.90 -1.65
CA ASP A 170 86.44 44.87 -0.69
C ASP A 170 87.78 44.58 -1.38
N GLY A 171 87.85 43.60 -2.30
CA GLY A 171 89.05 43.30 -3.08
C GLY A 171 89.49 44.49 -3.94
N ARG A 172 88.54 45.15 -4.59
CA ARG A 172 88.80 46.37 -5.36
C ARG A 172 89.24 47.56 -4.50
N GLU A 173 88.68 47.70 -3.30
CA GLU A 173 89.10 48.73 -2.34
C GLU A 173 90.52 48.46 -1.82
N ARG A 174 90.87 47.21 -1.49
CA ARG A 174 92.25 46.82 -1.13
C ARG A 174 93.24 47.10 -2.26
N ALA A 175 92.89 46.77 -3.51
CA ALA A 175 93.72 47.07 -4.67
C ALA A 175 93.95 48.59 -4.83
N ARG A 176 92.92 49.41 -4.59
CA ARG A 176 93.03 50.87 -4.60
C ARG A 176 93.89 51.43 -3.48
N GLU A 177 93.79 50.87 -2.28
CA GLU A 177 94.62 51.27 -1.14
C GLU A 177 96.10 50.91 -1.36
N LEU A 178 96.39 49.74 -1.91
CA LEU A 178 97.73 49.35 -2.32
C LEU A 178 98.29 50.28 -3.39
N LEU A 179 97.48 50.66 -4.39
CA LEU A 179 97.82 51.69 -5.38
C LEU A 179 98.13 53.05 -4.75
N GLY A 180 97.29 53.51 -3.83
CA GLY A 180 97.46 54.80 -3.17
C GLY A 180 98.69 54.85 -2.27
N SER A 181 98.95 53.79 -1.51
CA SER A 181 100.14 53.68 -0.65
C SER A 181 101.44 53.61 -1.46
N ALA A 182 101.43 52.84 -2.55
CA ALA A 182 102.50 52.79 -3.53
C ALA A 182 102.79 54.16 -4.19
N GLN A 183 101.75 54.85 -4.68
CA GLN A 183 101.88 56.19 -5.25
C GLN A 183 102.41 57.19 -4.22
N GLY A 184 101.98 57.11 -2.97
CA GLY A 184 102.49 57.91 -1.86
C GLY A 184 103.98 57.66 -1.57
N ALA A 185 104.39 56.38 -1.55
CA ALA A 185 105.80 56.00 -1.36
C ALA A 185 106.70 56.46 -2.52
N ALA A 186 106.24 56.30 -3.76
CA ALA A 186 106.91 56.81 -4.96
C ALA A 186 107.02 58.34 -4.94
N GLY A 187 105.94 59.04 -4.58
CA GLY A 187 105.94 60.49 -4.42
C GLY A 187 106.88 60.99 -3.31
N ALA A 188 107.05 60.23 -2.23
CA ALA A 188 108.01 60.54 -1.17
C ALA A 188 109.46 60.26 -1.58
N ALA A 189 109.72 59.18 -2.33
CA ALA A 189 111.04 58.86 -2.87
C ALA A 189 111.48 59.89 -3.93
N ALA A 190 110.59 60.27 -4.84
CA ALA A 190 110.85 61.31 -5.84
C ALA A 190 111.22 62.67 -5.22
N ARG A 191 110.63 63.03 -4.06
CA ARG A 191 111.00 64.24 -3.31
C ARG A 191 112.35 64.15 -2.61
N ARG A 192 112.85 62.95 -2.28
CA ARG A 192 114.16 62.75 -1.63
C ARG A 192 115.33 62.80 -2.62
N GLU A 193 115.08 62.59 -3.92
CA GLU A 193 116.11 62.35 -4.94
C GLU A 193 116.25 63.46 -5.98
N GLY A 194 116.05 64.72 -5.59
CA GLY A 194 116.11 65.89 -6.49
C GLY A 194 117.43 66.18 -7.21
N GLY A 195 118.30 65.20 -7.48
CA GLY A 195 119.51 65.41 -8.30
C GLY A 195 120.51 64.25 -8.45
N ASN A 196 120.18 62.98 -8.15
CA ASN A 196 121.18 61.87 -8.17
C ASN A 196 120.76 60.69 -9.07
N SER A 197 121.65 60.23 -9.95
CA SER A 197 121.41 59.18 -10.96
C SER A 197 121.14 57.79 -10.37
N ARG A 198 121.75 57.49 -9.22
CA ARG A 198 121.56 56.23 -8.49
C ARG A 198 120.16 56.11 -7.90
N GLY A 199 119.57 57.24 -7.54
CA GLY A 199 118.22 57.30 -7.04
C GLY A 199 117.16 57.03 -8.11
N LEU A 200 117.33 57.66 -9.29
CA LEU A 200 116.50 57.40 -10.46
C LEU A 200 116.45 55.91 -10.85
N GLN A 201 117.54 55.17 -10.65
CA GLN A 201 117.56 53.71 -10.85
C GLN A 201 116.79 52.94 -9.77
N GLU A 202 116.85 53.35 -8.50
CA GLU A 202 116.02 52.80 -7.43
C GLU A 202 114.53 53.08 -7.64
N LEU A 203 114.19 54.29 -8.10
CA LEU A 203 112.83 54.67 -8.49
C LEU A 203 112.35 53.84 -9.69
N ALA A 204 113.20 53.60 -10.69
CA ALA A 204 112.86 52.77 -11.84
C ALA A 204 112.60 51.31 -11.45
N MET A 205 113.42 50.74 -10.55
CA MET A 205 113.20 49.38 -10.04
C MET A 205 111.92 49.28 -9.21
N ARG A 206 111.66 50.25 -8.32
CA ARG A 206 110.42 50.30 -7.55
C ARG A 206 109.19 50.49 -8.42
N ALA A 207 109.29 51.28 -9.49
CA ALA A 207 108.21 51.47 -10.46
C ALA A 207 107.95 50.20 -11.27
N ALA A 208 108.99 49.46 -11.67
CA ALA A 208 108.86 48.18 -12.35
C ALA A 208 108.20 47.11 -11.47
N GLU A 209 108.60 47.00 -10.20
CA GLU A 209 107.98 46.11 -9.21
C GLU A 209 106.50 46.47 -8.99
N LEU A 210 106.18 47.77 -8.97
CA LEU A 210 104.80 48.26 -8.86
C LEU A 210 103.96 47.92 -10.08
N GLN A 211 104.55 48.05 -11.26
CA GLN A 211 103.90 47.73 -12.52
C GLN A 211 103.55 46.24 -12.58
N GLU A 212 104.49 45.37 -12.19
CA GLU A 212 104.25 43.92 -12.12
C GLU A 212 103.16 43.56 -11.08
N ARG A 213 103.20 44.18 -9.90
CA ARG A 213 102.15 44.00 -8.89
C ARG A 213 100.78 44.48 -9.39
N LEU A 214 100.74 45.54 -10.20
CA LEU A 214 99.51 46.04 -10.81
C LEU A 214 98.97 45.10 -11.88
N ASP A 215 99.85 44.58 -12.75
CA ASP A 215 99.50 43.66 -13.81
C ASP A 215 99.05 42.29 -13.25
N SER A 216 99.68 41.84 -12.16
CA SER A 216 99.23 40.65 -11.42
C SER A 216 97.88 40.87 -10.74
N ALA A 217 97.67 42.01 -10.09
CA ALA A 217 96.41 42.32 -9.42
C ALA A 217 95.26 42.54 -10.41
N SER A 218 95.53 43.12 -11.59
CA SER A 218 94.53 43.31 -12.64
C SER A 218 94.14 41.99 -13.29
N ALA A 219 95.10 41.10 -13.57
CA ALA A 219 94.83 39.76 -14.08
C ALA A 219 93.94 38.94 -13.13
N GLU A 220 94.23 38.98 -11.83
CA GLU A 220 93.44 38.28 -10.80
C GLU A 220 92.01 38.85 -10.67
N LEU A 221 91.85 40.17 -10.85
CA LEU A 221 90.55 40.84 -10.84
C LEU A 221 89.71 40.50 -12.08
N GLU A 222 90.36 40.29 -13.22
CA GLU A 222 89.73 39.91 -14.49
C GLU A 222 89.30 38.44 -14.46
N GLU A 223 90.15 37.54 -13.93
CA GLU A 223 89.79 36.14 -13.67
C GLU A 223 88.64 36.02 -12.66
N GLN A 224 88.68 36.79 -11.57
CA GLN A 224 87.57 36.87 -10.60
C GLN A 224 86.26 37.37 -11.24
N ARG A 225 86.34 38.34 -12.15
CA ARG A 225 85.17 38.86 -12.86
C ARG A 225 84.56 37.82 -13.79
N ASP A 226 85.38 37.06 -14.50
CA ASP A 226 84.92 36.01 -15.41
C ASP A 226 84.33 34.82 -14.64
N ASN A 227 84.99 34.40 -13.55
CA ASN A 227 84.47 33.37 -12.64
C ASN A 227 83.09 33.77 -12.05
N LEU A 228 82.91 35.04 -11.69
CA LEU A 228 81.61 35.54 -11.23
C LEU A 228 80.57 35.66 -12.35
N GLY A 229 81.01 35.89 -13.59
CA GLY A 229 80.14 35.83 -14.76
C GLY A 229 79.55 34.43 -14.94
N ASP A 230 80.40 33.40 -14.87
CA ASP A 230 80.00 32.00 -15.00
C ASP A 230 79.13 31.53 -13.83
N ALA A 231 79.53 31.85 -12.59
CA ALA A 231 78.74 31.56 -11.39
C ALA A 231 77.33 32.19 -11.46
N ARG A 232 77.23 33.45 -11.91
CA ARG A 232 75.93 34.12 -12.11
C ARG A 232 75.09 33.47 -13.21
N TYR A 233 75.72 33.05 -14.31
CA TYR A 233 75.03 32.38 -15.38
C TYR A 233 74.42 31.05 -14.90
N HIS A 234 75.23 30.22 -14.24
CA HIS A 234 74.77 28.95 -13.69
C HIS A 234 73.75 29.13 -12.55
N GLY A 235 73.95 30.10 -11.65
CA GLY A 235 73.01 30.42 -10.57
C GLY A 235 71.66 30.93 -11.10
N GLY A 236 71.67 31.85 -12.06
CA GLY A 236 70.43 32.34 -12.70
C GLY A 236 69.68 31.24 -13.44
N HIS A 237 70.40 30.34 -14.11
CA HIS A 237 69.77 29.21 -14.79
C HIS A 237 69.17 28.18 -13.81
N ALA A 238 69.88 27.86 -12.73
CA ALA A 238 69.36 27.00 -11.66
C ALA A 238 68.10 27.61 -11.03
N GLN A 239 68.11 28.93 -10.78
CA GLN A 239 66.99 29.67 -10.22
C GLN A 239 65.77 29.68 -11.15
N ASN A 240 65.95 29.90 -12.45
CA ASN A 240 64.84 29.84 -13.40
C ASN A 240 64.21 28.45 -13.44
N ARG A 241 65.02 27.37 -13.43
CA ARG A 241 64.47 26.00 -13.38
C ARG A 241 63.70 25.73 -12.09
N THR A 242 64.20 26.16 -10.93
CA THR A 242 63.50 25.94 -9.65
C THR A 242 62.21 26.75 -9.59
N ALA A 243 62.23 28.00 -10.05
CA ALA A 243 61.04 28.86 -10.16
C ALA A 243 59.97 28.23 -11.08
N ASP A 244 60.37 27.74 -12.25
CA ASP A 244 59.46 27.08 -13.19
C ASP A 244 58.89 25.78 -12.61
N GLY A 245 59.71 25.00 -11.89
CA GLY A 245 59.26 23.81 -11.16
C GLY A 245 58.19 24.14 -10.10
N PHE A 246 58.40 25.19 -9.30
CA PHE A 246 57.40 25.63 -8.33
C PHE A 246 56.12 26.15 -9.00
N ARG A 247 56.22 26.87 -10.11
CA ARG A 247 55.04 27.34 -10.86
C ARG A 247 54.22 26.17 -11.41
N ALA A 248 54.89 25.15 -11.95
CA ALA A 248 54.23 23.94 -12.42
C ALA A 248 53.51 23.20 -11.28
N LEU A 249 54.14 23.11 -10.10
CA LEU A 249 53.54 22.49 -8.91
C LEU A 249 52.32 23.27 -8.41
N GLU A 250 52.39 24.61 -8.38
CA GLU A 250 51.26 25.45 -7.99
C GLU A 250 50.09 25.33 -8.97
N GLY A 251 50.34 25.36 -10.28
CA GLY A 251 49.30 25.15 -11.28
C GLY A 251 48.64 23.77 -11.18
N LEU A 252 49.42 22.72 -10.86
CA LEU A 252 48.88 21.39 -10.60
C LEU A 252 47.99 21.37 -9.34
N LEU A 253 48.42 22.03 -8.26
CA LEU A 253 47.68 22.09 -7.00
C LEU A 253 46.41 22.96 -7.12
N GLU A 254 46.44 24.03 -7.89
CA GLU A 254 45.25 24.82 -8.24
C GLU A 254 44.25 23.99 -9.04
N SER A 255 44.72 23.31 -10.10
CA SER A 255 43.91 22.41 -10.91
C SER A 255 43.26 21.31 -10.05
N HIS A 256 44.05 20.64 -9.20
CA HIS A 256 43.52 19.66 -8.26
C HIS A 256 42.54 20.29 -7.25
N GLY A 257 42.73 21.56 -6.87
CA GLY A 257 41.81 22.31 -6.03
C GLY A 257 40.45 22.51 -6.70
N GLU A 258 40.43 22.87 -7.98
CA GLU A 258 39.21 22.99 -8.77
C GLU A 258 38.50 21.64 -8.96
N GLU A 259 39.25 20.57 -9.23
CA GLU A 259 38.71 19.21 -9.31
C GLU A 259 38.08 18.78 -7.98
N ILE A 260 38.78 19.00 -6.86
CA ILE A 260 38.27 18.74 -5.50
C ILE A 260 36.99 19.54 -5.22
N GLY A 261 36.93 20.80 -5.66
CA GLY A 261 35.74 21.65 -5.56
C GLY A 261 34.55 21.06 -6.31
N THR A 262 34.77 20.62 -7.55
CA THR A 262 33.76 19.97 -8.39
C THR A 262 33.28 18.65 -7.77
N ILE A 263 34.19 17.82 -7.28
CA ILE A 263 33.87 16.57 -6.56
C ILE A 263 33.02 16.87 -5.32
N SER A 264 33.39 17.89 -4.54
CA SER A 264 32.64 18.29 -3.34
C SER A 264 31.22 18.75 -3.68
N ALA A 265 31.04 19.54 -4.75
CA ALA A 265 29.73 19.97 -5.22
C ALA A 265 28.85 18.78 -5.66
N ASN A 266 29.45 17.83 -6.40
CA ASN A 266 28.77 16.61 -6.83
C ASN A 266 28.36 15.72 -5.64
N LEU A 267 29.21 15.60 -4.62
CA LEU A 267 28.87 14.88 -3.39
C LEU A 267 27.71 15.55 -2.65
N ALA A 268 27.71 16.88 -2.52
CA ALA A 268 26.65 17.62 -1.88
C ALA A 268 25.31 17.47 -2.63
N ALA A 269 25.33 17.55 -3.96
CA ALA A 269 24.15 17.32 -4.81
C ALA A 269 23.61 15.89 -4.66
N THR A 270 24.49 14.88 -4.69
CA THR A 270 24.12 13.47 -4.51
C THR A 270 23.51 13.24 -3.13
N GLY A 271 24.10 13.80 -2.07
CA GLY A 271 23.56 13.73 -0.71
C GLY A 271 22.17 14.37 -0.61
N GLY A 272 21.99 15.55 -1.21
CA GLY A 272 20.69 16.20 -1.31
C GLY A 272 19.65 15.35 -2.04
N HIS A 273 20.02 14.75 -3.17
CA HIS A 273 19.13 13.90 -3.96
C HIS A 273 18.69 12.64 -3.18
N VAL A 274 19.62 11.97 -2.51
CA VAL A 274 19.34 10.78 -1.68
C VAL A 274 18.37 11.14 -0.54
N LEU A 275 18.61 12.27 0.15
CA LEU A 275 17.73 12.74 1.21
C LEU A 275 16.33 13.08 0.70
N ALA A 276 16.23 13.73 -0.47
CA ALA A 276 14.95 14.03 -1.11
C ALA A 276 14.20 12.73 -1.49
N MET A 277 14.90 11.74 -2.03
CA MET A 277 14.30 10.46 -2.39
C MET A 277 13.80 9.69 -1.17
N LEU A 278 14.55 9.70 -0.06
CA LEU A 278 14.12 9.12 1.22
C LEU A 278 12.85 9.80 1.76
N ARG A 279 12.76 11.14 1.67
CA ARG A 279 11.55 11.90 2.03
C ARG A 279 10.36 11.53 1.16
N TYR A 280 10.55 11.47 -0.16
CA TYR A 280 9.51 11.06 -1.10
C TYR A 280 8.99 9.65 -0.80
N LEU A 281 9.89 8.70 -0.58
CA LEU A 281 9.54 7.34 -0.18
C LEU A 281 8.77 7.30 1.14
N GLY A 282 9.14 8.15 2.11
CA GLY A 282 8.39 8.34 3.35
C GLY A 282 6.94 8.78 3.11
N SER A 283 6.73 9.76 2.23
CA SER A 283 5.39 10.23 1.83
C SER A 283 4.58 9.14 1.14
N VAL A 284 5.19 8.40 0.20
CA VAL A 284 4.55 7.27 -0.48
C VAL A 284 4.14 6.19 0.53
N ARG A 285 5.00 5.86 1.50
CA ARG A 285 4.70 4.90 2.57
C ARG A 285 3.47 5.32 3.37
N GLU A 286 3.42 6.58 3.78
CA GLU A 286 2.31 7.10 4.57
C GLU A 286 1.00 7.15 3.77
N SER A 287 1.07 7.55 2.50
CA SER A 287 -0.08 7.51 1.58
C SER A 287 -0.61 6.08 1.40
N CYS A 288 0.28 5.12 1.15
CA CYS A 288 -0.04 3.70 1.03
C CYS A 288 -0.71 3.17 2.31
N ALA A 289 -0.10 3.43 3.47
CA ALA A 289 -0.61 2.99 4.77
C ALA A 289 -1.98 3.61 5.09
N ARG A 290 -2.22 4.89 4.73
CA ARG A 290 -3.53 5.52 4.87
C ARG A 290 -4.59 4.84 3.99
N ARG A 291 -4.27 4.54 2.73
CA ARG A 291 -5.19 3.88 1.80
C ARG A 291 -5.53 2.46 2.24
N LEU A 292 -4.54 1.68 2.66
CA LEU A 292 -4.75 0.34 3.22
C LEU A 292 -5.64 0.37 4.46
N ARG A 293 -5.41 1.30 5.39
CA ARG A 293 -6.30 1.48 6.56
C ARG A 293 -7.70 1.95 6.19
N ALA A 294 -7.87 2.70 5.10
CA ALA A 294 -9.20 3.05 4.60
C ALA A 294 -9.92 1.79 4.09
N HIS A 295 -9.27 0.99 3.25
CA HIS A 295 -9.85 -0.26 2.77
C HIS A 295 -10.17 -1.25 3.90
N ALA A 296 -9.31 -1.38 4.91
CA ALA A 296 -9.60 -2.22 6.07
C ALA A 296 -10.87 -1.76 6.81
N ARG A 297 -11.06 -0.45 6.98
CA ARG A 297 -12.30 0.10 7.57
C ARG A 297 -13.52 -0.16 6.69
N ASP A 298 -13.40 -0.03 5.37
CA ASP A 298 -14.49 -0.30 4.43
C ASP A 298 -14.91 -1.78 4.49
N ILE A 299 -13.94 -2.70 4.54
CA ILE A 299 -14.21 -4.13 4.65
C ILE A 299 -14.86 -4.46 6.00
N LEU A 300 -14.38 -3.90 7.11
CA LEU A 300 -15.01 -4.07 8.42
C LEU A 300 -16.47 -3.57 8.42
N ARG A 301 -16.73 -2.43 7.77
CA ARG A 301 -18.09 -1.90 7.62
C ARG A 301 -18.98 -2.81 6.79
N LEU A 302 -18.47 -3.30 5.66
CA LEU A 302 -19.19 -4.27 4.81
C LEU A 302 -19.49 -5.56 5.57
N ASN A 303 -18.55 -6.06 6.37
CA ASN A 303 -18.75 -7.25 7.18
C ASN A 303 -19.83 -7.06 8.25
N GLY A 304 -19.90 -5.87 8.86
CA GLY A 304 -21.00 -5.52 9.77
C GLY A 304 -22.36 -5.51 9.07
N SER A 305 -22.45 -4.93 7.88
CA SER A 305 -23.67 -4.96 7.05
C SER A 305 -24.05 -6.39 6.63
N LEU A 306 -23.05 -7.21 6.27
CA LEU A 306 -23.24 -8.61 5.91
C LEU A 306 -23.80 -9.43 7.08
N ALA A 307 -23.25 -9.25 8.28
CA ALA A 307 -23.75 -9.89 9.49
C ALA A 307 -25.20 -9.48 9.80
N ALA A 308 -25.55 -8.20 9.62
CA ALA A 308 -26.92 -7.71 9.81
C ALA A 308 -27.90 -8.32 8.77
N LEU A 309 -27.46 -8.47 7.51
CA LEU A 309 -28.24 -9.13 6.45
C LEU A 309 -28.42 -10.62 6.73
N GLN A 310 -27.37 -11.32 7.15
CA GLN A 310 -27.44 -12.73 7.58
C GLN A 310 -28.43 -12.92 8.73
N GLY A 311 -28.39 -12.03 9.73
CA GLY A 311 -29.36 -12.04 10.83
C GLY A 311 -30.81 -11.83 10.36
N SER A 312 -31.03 -10.87 9.45
CA SER A 312 -32.35 -10.60 8.89
C SER A 312 -32.87 -11.76 8.05
N ALA A 313 -32.02 -12.40 7.25
CA ALA A 313 -32.35 -13.60 6.48
C ALA A 313 -32.69 -14.79 7.38
N GLY A 314 -31.97 -14.97 8.49
CA GLY A 314 -32.27 -15.98 9.51
C GLY A 314 -33.64 -15.80 10.14
N ILE A 315 -33.99 -14.57 10.54
CA ILE A 315 -35.33 -14.23 11.07
C ILE A 315 -36.41 -14.49 10.03
N LEU A 316 -36.16 -14.13 8.77
CA LEU A 316 -37.12 -14.34 7.69
C LEU A 316 -37.38 -15.83 7.46
N ARG A 317 -36.31 -16.65 7.48
CA ARG A 317 -36.40 -18.11 7.38
C ARG A 317 -37.20 -18.71 8.54
N GLU A 318 -36.93 -18.29 9.77
CA GLU A 318 -37.68 -18.75 10.95
C GLU A 318 -39.18 -18.43 10.81
N ARG A 319 -39.51 -17.19 10.42
CA ARG A 319 -40.90 -16.77 10.19
C ARG A 319 -41.59 -17.59 9.10
N PHE A 320 -40.90 -17.86 7.99
CA PHE A 320 -41.44 -18.69 6.91
C PHE A 320 -41.58 -20.17 7.33
N GLY A 321 -40.65 -20.71 8.11
CA GLY A 321 -40.77 -22.06 8.67
C GLY A 321 -41.99 -22.22 9.57
N ILE A 322 -42.24 -21.24 10.46
CA ILE A 322 -43.44 -21.22 11.31
C ILE A 322 -44.73 -21.11 10.46
N LEU A 323 -44.73 -20.22 9.46
CA LEU A 323 -45.88 -20.04 8.59
C LEU A 323 -46.17 -21.31 7.77
N GLY A 324 -45.12 -21.96 7.25
CA GLY A 324 -45.20 -23.23 6.55
C GLY A 324 -45.76 -24.35 7.42
N ALA A 325 -45.26 -24.50 8.66
CA ALA A 325 -45.78 -25.49 9.60
C ALA A 325 -47.26 -25.28 9.95
N ARG A 326 -47.69 -24.03 10.18
CA ARG A 326 -49.10 -23.69 10.41
C ARG A 326 -49.97 -24.02 9.20
N LEU A 327 -49.46 -23.75 8.01
CA LEU A 327 -50.17 -24.05 6.77
C LEU A 327 -50.31 -25.56 6.58
N ASP A 328 -49.25 -26.34 6.79
CA ASP A 328 -49.27 -27.80 6.66
C ASP A 328 -50.30 -28.44 7.62
N VAL A 329 -50.35 -27.96 8.87
CA VAL A 329 -51.40 -28.35 9.83
C VAL A 329 -52.80 -27.97 9.34
N GLY A 330 -52.98 -26.76 8.80
CA GLY A 330 -54.26 -26.31 8.24
C GLY A 330 -54.74 -27.15 7.06
N VAL A 331 -53.83 -27.50 6.14
CA VAL A 331 -54.10 -28.36 4.98
C VAL A 331 -54.46 -29.77 5.44
N ARG A 332 -53.72 -30.36 6.39
CA ARG A 332 -54.03 -31.68 6.97
C ARG A 332 -55.39 -31.72 7.66
N ASN A 333 -55.70 -30.70 8.46
CA ASN A 333 -56.99 -30.61 9.15
C ASN A 333 -58.15 -30.50 8.16
N LEU A 334 -57.98 -29.69 7.11
CA LEU A 334 -58.97 -29.57 6.05
C LEU A 334 -59.12 -30.89 5.27
N SER A 335 -58.01 -31.56 4.95
CA SER A 335 -58.01 -32.89 4.33
C SER A 335 -58.78 -33.92 5.16
N LEU A 336 -58.60 -33.92 6.47
CA LEU A 336 -59.32 -34.82 7.38
C LEU A 336 -60.82 -34.51 7.41
N LEU A 337 -61.20 -33.23 7.53
CA LEU A 337 -62.60 -32.81 7.47
C LEU A 337 -63.25 -33.19 6.13
N LEU A 338 -62.47 -33.12 5.05
CA LEU A 338 -62.92 -33.53 3.71
C LEU A 338 -63.13 -35.05 3.60
N GLU A 339 -62.27 -35.88 4.19
CA GLU A 339 -62.52 -37.33 4.23
C GLU A 339 -63.79 -37.68 5.02
N GLU A 340 -64.03 -37.00 6.15
CA GLU A 340 -65.27 -37.17 6.92
C GLU A 340 -66.50 -36.79 6.11
N MET A 341 -66.46 -35.65 5.40
CA MET A 341 -67.56 -35.23 4.52
C MET A 341 -67.78 -36.24 3.38
N ARG A 342 -66.71 -36.80 2.80
CA ARG A 342 -66.79 -37.83 1.77
C ARG A 342 -67.44 -39.12 2.31
N ALA A 343 -67.11 -39.52 3.54
CA ALA A 343 -67.73 -40.65 4.19
C ALA A 343 -69.23 -40.42 4.48
N VAL A 344 -69.59 -39.20 4.89
CA VAL A 344 -70.99 -38.79 5.09
C VAL A 344 -71.76 -38.81 3.77
N ASP A 345 -71.19 -38.28 2.68
CA ASP A 345 -71.80 -38.30 1.34
C ASP A 345 -71.98 -39.72 0.81
N ALA A 346 -71.01 -40.62 1.03
CA ALA A 346 -71.14 -42.03 0.67
C ALA A 346 -72.31 -42.70 1.40
N ARG A 347 -72.44 -42.47 2.73
CA ARG A 347 -73.56 -42.98 3.54
C ARG A 347 -74.91 -42.41 3.09
N HIS A 348 -74.98 -41.12 2.79
CA HIS A 348 -76.19 -40.52 2.24
C HIS A 348 -76.54 -41.11 0.86
N GLY A 349 -75.55 -41.36 0.01
CA GLY A 349 -75.71 -42.02 -1.28
C GLY A 349 -76.30 -43.43 -1.15
N ASP A 350 -75.80 -44.22 -0.20
CA ASP A 350 -76.31 -45.58 0.06
C ASP A 350 -77.71 -45.56 0.66
N ALA A 351 -77.99 -44.66 1.61
CA ALA A 351 -79.34 -44.48 2.17
C ALA A 351 -80.38 -44.07 1.09
N LEU A 352 -79.98 -43.22 0.14
CA LEU A 352 -80.82 -42.86 -1.00
C LEU A 352 -81.02 -44.05 -1.93
N ARG A 353 -79.99 -44.87 -2.18
CA ARG A 353 -80.11 -46.10 -2.98
C ARG A 353 -81.11 -47.09 -2.36
N ASP A 354 -81.04 -47.31 -1.05
CA ASP A 354 -81.97 -48.19 -0.33
C ASP A 354 -83.42 -47.69 -0.40
N ILE A 355 -83.64 -46.37 -0.31
CA ILE A 355 -84.97 -45.77 -0.48
C ILE A 355 -85.47 -45.92 -1.93
N THR A 356 -84.59 -45.82 -2.93
CA THR A 356 -84.97 -46.05 -4.33
C THR A 356 -85.24 -47.53 -4.64
N LEU A 357 -84.52 -48.45 -4.01
CA LEU A 357 -84.74 -49.90 -4.12
C LEU A 357 -86.06 -50.34 -3.46
N LEU A 358 -86.38 -49.79 -2.29
CA LEU A 358 -87.67 -50.02 -1.61
C LEU A 358 -88.87 -49.41 -2.36
N ARG A 359 -88.62 -48.49 -3.30
CA ARG A 359 -89.67 -47.85 -4.11
C ARG A 359 -89.96 -48.57 -5.43
N GLY A 360 -89.17 -49.58 -5.81
CA GLY A 360 -89.49 -50.52 -6.88
C GLY A 360 -89.88 -49.88 -8.22
N GLU A 361 -88.94 -49.22 -8.90
CA GLU A 361 -88.99 -49.07 -10.35
C GLU A 361 -87.58 -49.32 -10.91
N GLY A 362 -87.46 -50.31 -11.79
CA GLY A 362 -86.21 -50.77 -12.36
C GLY A 362 -85.62 -49.84 -13.41
N ASN A 363 -84.32 -50.02 -13.62
CA ASN A 363 -83.50 -49.63 -14.77
C ASN A 363 -83.57 -48.15 -15.20
N LEU A 364 -82.49 -47.42 -14.91
CA LEU A 364 -81.62 -46.80 -15.93
C LEU A 364 -80.37 -46.19 -15.26
N GLY A 365 -79.21 -46.48 -15.83
CA GLY A 365 -78.01 -45.64 -15.69
C GLY A 365 -77.07 -46.01 -14.54
N ARG A 366 -76.20 -46.97 -14.79
CA ARG A 366 -74.95 -47.20 -14.05
C ARG A 366 -74.07 -45.94 -14.18
N CYS A 367 -74.18 -44.99 -13.24
CA CYS A 367 -73.20 -43.92 -13.11
C CYS A 367 -72.04 -44.45 -12.25
N SER A 368 -70.96 -44.84 -12.92
CA SER A 368 -69.65 -44.99 -12.29
C SER A 368 -69.26 -43.63 -11.72
N TRP A 369 -69.21 -43.53 -10.40
CA TRP A 369 -68.58 -42.41 -9.71
C TRP A 369 -67.17 -42.84 -9.37
N ASP A 370 -66.31 -42.86 -10.38
CA ASP A 370 -64.87 -42.83 -10.15
C ASP A 370 -64.51 -41.37 -9.84
N TRP A 371 -64.21 -41.09 -8.58
CA TRP A 371 -63.61 -39.87 -8.07
C TRP A 371 -62.33 -40.20 -7.32
#